data_AF-A0AB39VL76-F1
#
_entry.id   AF-A0AB39VL76-F1
#
_cell.length_a   1.000
_cell.length_b   1.000
_cell.length_c   1.000
_cell.angle_alpha   90.00
_cell.angle_beta   90.00
_cell.angle_gamma   90.00
#
_symmetry.space_group_name_H-M   'P 1'
#
loop_
_entity.id
_entity.type
_entity.pdbx_description
1 polymer ?
#
loop_
_entity_poly.entity_id
_entity_poly.type
_entity_poly.pdbx_seq_one_letter_code
_entity_poly.pdbx_strand_id
1 'polypeptide(L)'
;MPTFSQLISYKLDRENRTTETIYYVQQASRTVPVIGKNSRSIIDQELIISGRLDYRHYTANMVMAGFPKDYGSEREAALKYAEWLQRMGAAIEDFWSEA
;
A
#
# COMPACT_ATOMS: atom_id res chain seq x y z
N MET A 1 -9.51 -9.67 6.92
CA MET A 1 -10.14 -8.94 5.79
C MET A 1 -9.13 -8.91 4.67
N PRO A 2 -9.51 -9.16 3.40
CA PRO A 2 -8.50 -9.24 2.37
C PRO A 2 -7.99 -7.84 2.08
N THR A 3 -6.73 -7.61 2.45
CA THR A 3 -5.87 -6.70 1.69
C THR A 3 -5.60 -7.42 0.38
N PHE A 4 -6.10 -6.91 -0.73
CA PHE A 4 -5.83 -7.47 -2.05
C PHE A 4 -4.60 -6.75 -2.60
N SER A 5 -3.55 -7.50 -2.97
CA SER A 5 -2.38 -6.96 -3.66
C SER A 5 -2.22 -7.65 -5.01
N GLN A 6 -1.94 -6.86 -6.05
CA GLN A 6 -1.72 -7.37 -7.40
C GLN A 6 -0.58 -6.59 -8.06
N LEU A 7 0.37 -7.29 -8.69
CA LEU A 7 1.36 -6.66 -9.54
C LEU A 7 0.68 -6.08 -10.79
N ILE A 8 0.75 -4.75 -10.98
CA ILE A 8 0.20 -4.07 -12.16
C ILE A 8 1.29 -3.91 -13.23
N SER A 9 2.50 -3.52 -12.80
CA SER A 9 3.57 -3.16 -13.72
C SER A 9 4.93 -3.54 -13.17
N TYR A 10 5.80 -3.99 -14.06
CA TYR A 10 7.22 -4.19 -13.81
C TYR A 10 8.03 -3.61 -14.97
N LYS A 11 8.97 -2.73 -14.65
CA LYS A 11 9.89 -2.12 -15.60
C LYS A 11 11.33 -2.41 -15.16
N LEU A 12 12.12 -2.93 -16.10
CA LEU A 12 13.56 -3.13 -15.96
C LEU A 12 14.29 -2.23 -16.96
N ASP A 13 15.09 -1.30 -16.44
CA ASP A 13 16.05 -0.55 -17.23
C ASP A 13 17.43 -1.21 -17.10
N ARG A 14 17.86 -1.89 -18.17
CA ARG A 14 19.14 -2.61 -18.17
C ARG A 14 20.34 -1.68 -18.30
N GLU A 15 20.18 -0.53 -18.95
CA GLU A 15 21.25 0.43 -19.17
C GLU A 15 21.58 1.14 -17.86
N ASN A 16 20.55 1.62 -17.18
CA ASN A 16 20.69 2.29 -15.88
C ASN A 16 20.68 1.33 -14.68
N ARG A 17 20.49 0.03 -14.93
CA ARG A 17 20.40 -1.02 -13.90
C ARG A 17 19.36 -0.71 -12.83
N THR A 18 18.23 -0.14 -13.23
CA THR A 18 17.13 0.21 -12.32
C THR A 18 15.92 -0.67 -12.56
N THR A 19 15.12 -0.84 -11.52
CA THR A 19 13.84 -1.53 -11.58
C THR A 19 12.76 -0.66 -10.99
N GLU A 20 11.55 -0.80 -11.51
CA GLU A 20 10.35 -0.22 -10.93
C GLU A 20 9.25 -1.26 -10.95
N THR A 21 8.62 -1.47 -9.81
CA THR A 21 7.54 -2.42 -9.63
C THR A 21 6.37 -1.69 -9.02
N ILE A 22 5.20 -1.77 -9.64
CA ILE A 22 3.97 -1.13 -9.16
C ILE A 22 2.98 -2.20 -8.77
N TYR A 23 2.59 -2.22 -7.51
CA TYR A 23 1.52 -3.06 -6.99
C TYR A 23 0.27 -2.23 -6.74
N TYR A 24 -0.86 -2.74 -7.19
CA TYR A 24 -2.17 -2.32 -6.72
C TYR A 24 -2.38 -2.92 -5.34
N VAL A 25 -2.78 -2.11 -4.38
CA VAL A 25 -3.13 -2.56 -3.04
C VAL A 25 -4.51 -2.00 -2.70
N GLN A 26 -5.47 -2.89 -2.50
CA GLN A 26 -6.80 -2.54 -2.04
C GLN A 26 -6.97 -2.99 -0.59
N GLN A 27 -7.35 -2.05 0.26
CA GLN A 27 -7.62 -2.31 1.67
C GLN A 27 -9.07 -2.01 2.00
N ALA A 28 -9.79 -3.02 2.45
CA ALA A 28 -11.12 -2.86 3.00
C ALA A 28 -11.08 -2.82 4.53
N SER A 29 -11.75 -1.84 5.15
CA SER A 29 -11.95 -1.78 6.60
C SER A 29 -13.37 -2.22 6.98
N ARG A 30 -13.50 -3.22 7.86
CA ARG A 30 -14.79 -3.66 8.45
C ARG A 30 -15.10 -2.93 9.73
N THR A 31 -14.07 -2.39 10.39
CA THR A 31 -14.16 -1.89 11.77
C THR A 31 -14.49 -0.40 11.85
N VAL A 32 -14.28 0.36 10.76
CA VAL A 32 -14.59 1.79 10.73
C VAL A 32 -15.64 2.03 9.64
N PRO A 33 -16.93 2.13 10.00
CA PRO A 33 -17.88 2.81 9.14
C PRO A 33 -17.43 4.27 9.07
N VAL A 34 -16.85 4.69 7.94
CA VAL A 34 -16.66 6.12 7.69
C VAL A 34 -18.06 6.72 7.61
N ILE A 35 -18.43 7.56 8.57
CA ILE A 35 -19.77 8.14 8.68
C ILE A 35 -19.82 9.34 7.72
N GLY A 36 -20.27 9.11 6.49
CA GLY A 36 -20.45 10.14 5.47
C GLY A 36 -21.03 9.58 4.19
N LYS A 37 -21.83 10.37 3.46
CA LYS A 37 -22.72 9.96 2.34
C LYS A 37 -22.06 9.27 1.13
N ASN A 38 -20.73 9.07 1.14
CA ASN A 38 -19.94 8.42 0.08
C ASN A 38 -18.78 7.59 0.67
N SER A 39 -19.00 6.90 1.80
CA SER A 39 -17.98 6.12 2.49
C SER A 39 -17.65 4.80 1.79
N ARG A 40 -16.78 4.86 0.77
CA ARG A 40 -16.06 3.67 0.34
C ARG A 40 -15.13 3.27 1.48
N SER A 41 -15.47 2.20 2.19
CA SER A 41 -14.64 1.54 3.20
C SER A 41 -13.42 0.82 2.60
N ILE A 42 -13.20 1.04 1.31
CA ILE A 42 -12.21 0.42 0.46
C ILE A 42 -11.31 1.53 -0.04
N ILE A 43 -10.01 1.40 0.20
CA ILE A 43 -9.00 2.34 -0.23
C ILE A 43 -8.08 1.63 -1.21
N ASP A 44 -7.99 2.21 -2.39
CA ASP A 44 -7.13 1.75 -3.48
C ASP A 44 -5.84 2.56 -3.44
N GLN A 45 -4.71 1.87 -3.46
CA GLN A 45 -3.39 2.46 -3.29
C GLN A 45 -2.41 1.81 -4.26
N GLU A 46 -1.37 2.56 -4.62
CA GLU A 46 -0.26 2.03 -5.40
C GLU A 46 1.00 1.99 -4.54
N LEU A 47 1.59 0.80 -4.41
CA LEU A 47 2.93 0.62 -3.86
C LEU A 47 3.93 0.58 -5.01
N ILE A 48 4.82 1.56 -5.05
CA ILE A 48 5.88 1.65 -6.04
C ILE A 48 7.18 1.26 -5.34
N ILE A 49 7.80 0.18 -5.79
CA ILE A 49 9.12 -0.24 -5.34
C ILE A 49 10.10 0.04 -6.48
N SER A 50 10.99 1.01 -6.27
CA SER A 50 12.07 1.33 -7.19
C SER A 50 13.38 0.77 -6.65
N GLY A 51 14.19 0.19 -7.54
CA GLY A 51 15.44 -0.47 -7.18
C GLY A 51 16.60 0.02 -8.03
N ARG A 52 17.77 0.09 -7.41
CA ARG A 52 19.08 0.23 -8.03
C ARG A 52 19.83 -1.09 -7.85
N LEU A 53 19.89 -1.88 -8.92
CA LEU A 53 20.39 -3.27 -8.90
C LEU A 53 21.90 -3.35 -8.68
N ASP A 54 22.63 -2.30 -9.04
CA ASP A 54 24.06 -2.12 -8.79
C ASP A 54 24.39 -2.09 -7.29
N TYR A 55 23.55 -1.46 -6.47
CA TYR A 55 23.79 -1.29 -5.04
C TYR A 55 22.87 -2.11 -4.15
N ARG A 56 21.97 -2.92 -4.73
CA ARG A 56 20.86 -3.57 -4.01
C ARG A 56 20.08 -2.57 -3.13
N HIS A 57 19.99 -1.33 -3.60
CA HIS A 57 19.30 -0.27 -2.90
C HIS A 57 17.87 -0.20 -3.42
N TYR A 58 16.89 -0.28 -2.53
CA TYR A 58 15.48 -0.24 -2.89
C TYR A 58 14.80 0.89 -2.12
N THR A 59 13.94 1.63 -2.80
CA THR A 59 13.08 2.66 -2.24
C THR A 59 11.65 2.24 -2.48
N ALA A 60 10.87 2.15 -1.42
CA ALA A 60 9.43 1.91 -1.49
C ALA A 60 8.71 3.23 -1.25
N ASN A 61 7.82 3.60 -2.16
CA ASN A 61 6.96 4.77 -2.07
C ASN A 61 5.51 4.33 -2.20
N MET A 62 4.65 4.89 -1.36
CA MET A 62 3.21 4.66 -1.45
C MET A 62 2.50 5.98 -1.19
N VAL A 63 1.52 6.29 -2.04
CA VAL A 63 0.67 7.46 -1.89
C VAL A 63 -0.73 6.99 -1.49
N MET A 64 -1.12 7.27 -0.24
CA MET A 64 -2.48 6.99 0.24
C MET A 64 -3.42 8.15 -0.09
N ALA A 65 -3.83 8.23 -1.36
CA ALA A 65 -4.87 9.17 -1.78
C ALA A 65 -6.23 8.74 -1.20
N GLY A 66 -7.01 9.67 -0.65
CA GLY A 66 -8.34 9.36 -0.10
C GLY A 66 -8.34 8.84 1.34
N PHE A 67 -7.28 9.12 2.11
CA PHE A 67 -7.30 8.98 3.57
C PHE A 67 -8.56 9.68 4.12
N PRO A 68 -9.40 9.01 4.94
CA PRO A 68 -10.66 9.57 5.38
C PRO A 68 -10.47 10.96 6.00
N LYS A 69 -11.34 11.91 5.65
CA LYS A 69 -11.23 13.30 6.13
C LYS A 69 -11.82 13.48 7.53
N ASP A 70 -12.51 12.47 8.04
CA ASP A 70 -13.35 12.56 9.24
C ASP A 70 -12.63 12.07 10.51
N TYR A 71 -11.29 12.11 10.54
CA TYR A 71 -10.56 11.89 11.80
C TYR A 71 -10.64 13.16 12.66
N GLY A 72 -10.99 13.01 13.93
CA GLY A 72 -11.09 14.10 14.89
C GLY A 72 -9.73 14.65 15.32
N SER A 73 -8.63 13.96 14.97
CA SER A 73 -7.26 14.41 15.25
C SER A 73 -6.20 13.76 14.36
N GLU A 74 -5.02 14.38 14.28
CA GLU A 74 -3.81 13.80 13.67
C GLU A 74 -3.42 12.46 14.29
N ARG A 75 -3.62 12.30 15.61
CA ARG A 75 -3.33 11.05 16.33
C ARG A 75 -4.18 9.89 15.80
N GLU A 76 -5.47 10.12 15.59
CA GLU A 76 -6.38 9.10 15.06
C GLU A 76 -6.02 8.71 13.63
N ALA A 77 -5.63 9.70 12.81
CA ALA A 77 -5.12 9.45 11.48
C ALA A 77 -3.83 8.60 11.50
N ALA A 78 -2.84 8.97 12.32
CA ALA A 78 -1.58 8.25 12.44
C ALA A 78 -1.78 6.79 12.93
N LEU A 79 -2.65 6.58 13.92
CA LEU A 79 -2.97 5.24 14.42
C LEU A 79 -3.64 4.38 13.35
N LYS A 80 -4.53 4.97 12.54
CA LYS A 80 -5.19 4.23 11.45
C LYS A 80 -4.21 3.88 10.34
N TYR A 81 -3.31 4.80 10.00
CA TYR A 81 -2.23 4.55 9.06
C TYR A 81 -1.34 3.39 9.52
N ALA A 82 -0.95 3.35 10.79
CA ALA A 82 -0.16 2.26 11.35
C ALA A 82 -0.86 0.90 11.26
N GLU A 83 -2.16 0.83 11.57
CA GLU A 83 -2.98 -0.38 11.43
C GLU A 83 -3.00 -0.88 9.97
N TRP A 84 -3.05 0.03 9.00
CA TRP A 84 -3.07 -0.29 7.58
C TRP A 84 -1.72 -0.78 7.07
N LEU A 85 -0.62 -0.17 7.51
CA LEU A 85 0.73 -0.66 7.21
C LEU A 85 0.95 -2.07 7.77
N GLN A 86 0.50 -2.33 9.00
CA GLN A 86 0.60 -3.66 9.61
C GLN A 86 -0.13 -4.73 8.79
N ARG A 87 -1.34 -4.42 8.32
CA ARG A 87 -2.13 -5.34 7.47
C ARG A 87 -1.51 -5.56 6.09
N MET A 88 -0.84 -4.56 5.55
CA MET A 88 -0.14 -4.67 4.28
C MET A 88 1.11 -5.51 4.40
N GLY A 89 1.89 -5.31 5.47
CA GLY A 89 3.03 -6.17 5.79
C GLY A 89 2.61 -7.63 5.84
N ALA A 90 1.57 -7.95 6.61
CA ALA A 90 1.04 -9.31 6.70
C ALA A 90 0.61 -9.87 5.33
N ALA A 91 -0.09 -9.09 4.51
CA ALA A 91 -0.55 -9.55 3.19
C ALA A 91 0.60 -9.80 2.20
N ILE A 92 1.65 -8.98 2.26
CA ILE A 92 2.86 -9.19 1.46
C ILE A 92 3.60 -10.44 1.95
N GLU A 93 3.77 -10.59 3.27
CA GLU A 93 4.42 -11.77 3.86
C GLU A 93 3.67 -13.06 3.52
N ASP A 94 2.34 -13.09 3.62
CA ASP A 94 1.51 -14.23 3.24
C ASP A 94 1.74 -14.61 1.76
N PHE A 95 1.69 -13.62 0.84
CA PHE A 95 1.89 -13.86 -0.59
C PHE A 95 3.27 -14.47 -0.92
N TRP A 96 4.33 -14.03 -0.23
CA TRP A 96 5.68 -14.55 -0.45
C TRP A 96 6.00 -15.82 0.35
N SER A 97 5.23 -16.13 1.39
CA SER A 97 5.40 -17.34 2.21
C SER A 97 4.66 -18.55 1.65
N GLU A 98 3.69 -18.34 0.74
CA GLU A 98 3.01 -19.40 -0.01
C GLU A 98 3.82 -19.92 -1.23
N ALA A 99 5.08 -19.48 -1.38
CA ALA A 99 5.99 -19.90 -2.46
C ALA A 99 6.83 -21.16 -2.11
#